data_AF-A0A946V574-F1
#
_entry.id   AF-A0A946V574-F1
#
_cell.length_a   1.000
_cell.length_b   1.000
_cell.length_c   1.000
_cell.angle_alpha   90.00
_cell.angle_beta   90.00
_cell.angle_gamma   90.00
#
_symmetry.space_group_name_H-M   'P 1'
#
loop_
_entity.id
_entity.type
_entity.pdbx_description
1 polymer ?
#
loop_
_entity_poly.entity_id
_entity_poly.type
_entity_poly.pdbx_seq_one_letter_code
_entity_poly.pdbx_strand_id
1 'polypeptide(L)'
;MDLSPEDALRVNVLLAGNLKAVRIDESRMTLHALSDKGEASIQLTPNCRDESYLRRVRETLSSHVLGSPGGYPVYLKRWTRMGQARDGILESLLLLGEPEAVVAVVNATGITDELARRAWWAVQTSDNARCMLQQEAVVKGQMGPVLAEFLVEFLPFEEEPRDQIRSVRLVLQENLVDDAERERLWEKGRHRNALQVGFLQAVPDDLPDALPPHPGIQQAQE
;
A
#
# COMPACT_ATOMS: atom_id res chain seq x y z
N MET A 1 -1.69 26.20 -21.41
CA MET A 1 -1.33 27.03 -20.24
C MET A 1 -0.44 26.16 -19.38
N ASP A 2 0.72 26.66 -19.00
CA ASP A 2 1.71 25.91 -18.24
C ASP A 2 1.49 26.09 -16.74
N LEU A 3 2.29 25.38 -15.92
CA LEU A 3 2.36 25.64 -14.48
C LEU A 3 2.72 27.11 -14.21
N SER A 4 2.42 27.61 -13.01
CA SER A 4 2.91 28.93 -12.62
C SER A 4 4.46 28.94 -12.71
N PRO A 5 5.11 30.04 -13.13
CA PRO A 5 6.57 30.05 -13.29
C PRO A 5 7.32 29.69 -11.99
N GLU A 6 6.76 30.08 -10.85
CA GLU A 6 7.29 29.72 -9.54
C GLU A 6 7.19 28.21 -9.27
N ASP A 7 6.01 27.60 -9.46
CA ASP A 7 5.84 26.17 -9.23
C ASP A 7 6.64 25.35 -10.24
N ALA A 8 6.71 25.78 -11.50
CA ALA A 8 7.53 25.12 -12.52
C ALA A 8 9.01 25.06 -12.08
N LEU A 9 9.56 26.16 -11.57
CA LEU A 9 10.92 26.19 -11.03
C LEU A 9 11.06 25.26 -9.81
N ARG A 10 10.15 25.37 -8.84
CA ARG A 10 10.21 24.58 -7.58
C ARG A 10 10.09 23.08 -7.85
N VAL A 11 9.18 22.68 -8.72
CA VAL A 11 8.99 21.28 -9.15
C VAL A 11 10.21 20.78 -9.91
N ASN A 12 10.78 21.56 -10.83
CA ASN A 12 11.99 21.15 -11.55
C ASN A 12 13.22 21.01 -10.63
N VAL A 13 13.38 21.91 -9.65
CA VAL A 13 14.43 21.81 -8.63
C VAL A 13 14.25 20.55 -7.79
N LEU A 14 13.01 20.23 -7.42
CA LEU A 14 12.69 19.02 -6.68
C LEU A 14 13.01 17.75 -7.50
N LEU A 15 12.64 17.74 -8.79
CA LEU A 15 12.86 16.62 -9.70
C LEU A 15 14.34 16.38 -10.03
N ALA A 16 15.18 17.41 -9.96
CA ALA A 16 16.63 17.27 -10.09
C ALA A 16 17.28 16.50 -8.92
N GLY A 17 16.55 16.29 -7.81
CA GLY A 17 17.00 15.49 -6.68
C GLY A 17 16.76 13.99 -6.84
N ASN A 18 17.36 13.19 -5.96
CA ASN A 18 17.12 11.74 -5.87
C ASN A 18 15.81 11.46 -5.12
N LEU A 19 14.68 11.58 -5.81
CA LEU A 19 13.36 11.29 -5.26
C LEU A 19 13.11 9.78 -5.17
N LYS A 20 12.33 9.38 -4.17
CA LYS A 20 11.92 7.98 -3.92
C LYS A 20 10.42 7.77 -4.11
N ALA A 21 9.61 8.76 -3.77
CA ALA A 21 8.16 8.76 -3.95
C ALA A 21 7.63 10.19 -3.96
N VAL A 22 6.48 10.40 -4.59
CA VAL A 22 5.74 11.66 -4.60
C VAL A 22 4.28 11.36 -4.26
N ARG A 23 3.68 12.21 -3.42
CA ARG A 23 2.22 12.21 -3.15
C ARG A 23 1.69 13.64 -3.28
N ILE A 24 0.46 13.78 -3.76
CA ILE A 24 -0.18 15.09 -3.93
C ILE A 24 -1.43 15.12 -3.06
N ASP A 25 -1.49 16.08 -2.15
CA ASP A 25 -2.71 16.42 -1.44
C ASP A 25 -3.50 17.40 -2.32
N GLU A 26 -4.52 16.87 -3.00
CA GLU A 26 -5.36 17.64 -3.92
C GLU A 26 -6.22 18.68 -3.20
N SER A 27 -6.62 18.41 -1.96
CA SER A 27 -7.45 19.34 -1.18
C SER A 27 -6.64 20.53 -0.68
N ARG A 28 -5.40 20.29 -0.26
CA ARG A 28 -4.48 21.34 0.21
C ARG A 28 -3.61 21.93 -0.90
N MET A 29 -3.73 21.43 -2.13
CA MET A 29 -2.87 21.80 -3.24
C MET A 29 -1.38 21.73 -2.86
N THR A 30 -0.97 20.64 -2.20
CA THR A 30 0.41 20.46 -1.72
C THR A 30 1.04 19.23 -2.33
N LEU A 31 2.19 19.40 -2.96
CA LEU A 31 3.02 18.29 -3.44
C LEU A 31 4.02 17.92 -2.36
N HIS A 32 4.04 16.66 -1.95
CA HIS A 32 5.01 16.09 -1.04
C HIS A 32 5.92 15.14 -1.80
N ALA A 33 7.20 15.16 -1.46
CA ALA A 33 8.20 14.30 -2.07
C ALA A 33 9.14 13.72 -1.01
N LEU A 34 9.35 12.42 -1.12
CA LEU A 34 10.27 11.67 -0.29
C LEU A 34 11.62 11.57 -1.01
N SER A 35 12.70 11.89 -0.31
CA SER A 35 14.07 11.79 -0.80
C SER A 35 14.97 11.10 0.24
N ASP A 36 16.22 10.82 -0.12
CA ASP A 36 17.22 10.29 0.82
C ASP A 36 17.47 11.22 2.03
N LYS A 37 17.20 12.52 1.88
CA LYS A 37 17.42 13.53 2.93
C LYS A 37 16.18 13.80 3.79
N GLY A 38 15.06 13.16 3.49
CA GLY A 38 13.77 13.36 4.17
C GLY A 38 12.66 13.84 3.23
N GLU A 39 11.59 14.35 3.84
CA GLU A 39 10.39 14.85 3.15
C GLU A 39 10.53 16.33 2.79
N ALA A 40 10.17 16.67 1.55
CA ALA A 40 10.04 18.04 1.06
C ALA A 40 8.60 18.29 0.62
N SER A 41 8.10 19.52 0.83
CA SER A 41 6.74 19.91 0.45
C SER A 41 6.74 21.21 -0.35
N ILE A 42 5.91 21.26 -1.38
CA ILE A 42 5.67 22.44 -2.22
C ILE A 42 4.18 22.77 -2.14
N GLN A 43 3.86 23.93 -1.57
CA GLN A 43 2.53 24.52 -1.71
C GLN A 43 2.37 25.01 -3.15
N LEU A 44 1.42 24.43 -3.87
CA LEU A 44 1.13 24.78 -5.26
C LEU A 44 0.27 26.04 -5.30
N THR A 45 0.55 26.88 -6.30
CA THR A 45 -0.13 28.15 -6.57
C THR A 45 -0.81 28.06 -7.93
N PRO A 46 -2.04 27.50 -8.00
CA PRO A 46 -2.72 27.26 -9.26
C PRO A 46 -3.04 28.57 -9.98
N ASN A 47 -2.70 28.63 -11.27
CA ASN A 47 -3.04 29.75 -12.16
C ASN A 47 -4.30 29.48 -13.01
N CYS A 48 -4.93 28.32 -12.80
CA CYS A 48 -6.14 27.87 -13.47
C CYS A 48 -6.97 27.00 -12.52
N ARG A 49 -8.03 26.35 -13.02
CA ARG A 49 -8.82 25.38 -12.24
C ARG A 49 -7.92 24.29 -11.66
N ASP A 50 -8.14 23.94 -10.40
CA ASP A 50 -7.32 23.00 -9.63
C ASP A 50 -7.14 21.67 -10.34
N GLU A 51 -8.22 21.04 -10.83
CA GLU A 51 -8.17 19.78 -11.58
C GLU A 51 -7.24 19.86 -12.81
N SER A 52 -7.34 20.96 -13.58
CA SER A 52 -6.48 21.19 -14.74
C SER A 52 -5.04 21.46 -14.33
N TYR A 53 -4.83 22.08 -13.17
CA TYR A 53 -3.51 22.39 -12.65
C TYR A 53 -2.80 21.12 -12.16
N LEU A 54 -3.48 20.32 -11.33
CA LEU A 54 -3.01 19.02 -10.83
C LEU A 54 -2.67 18.08 -11.98
N ARG A 55 -3.52 18.01 -13.01
CA ARG A 55 -3.23 17.24 -14.22
C ARG A 55 -1.90 17.66 -14.88
N ARG A 56 -1.59 18.95 -14.95
CA ARG A 56 -0.33 19.44 -15.52
C ARG A 56 0.88 19.15 -14.62
N VAL A 57 0.70 19.23 -13.30
CA VAL A 57 1.74 18.80 -12.34
C VAL A 57 2.07 17.33 -12.59
N ARG A 58 1.05 16.48 -12.66
CA ARG A 58 1.16 15.05 -12.95
C ARG A 58 1.82 14.76 -14.31
N GLU A 59 1.44 15.51 -15.35
CA GLU A 59 2.08 15.44 -16.68
C GLU A 59 3.57 15.84 -16.63
N THR A 60 3.94 16.82 -15.80
CA THR A 60 5.33 17.25 -15.61
C THR A 60 6.15 16.17 -14.90
N LEU A 61 5.63 15.62 -13.80
CA LEU A 61 6.25 14.49 -13.08
C LEU A 61 6.45 13.30 -14.01
N SER A 62 5.40 12.93 -14.75
CA SER A 62 5.42 11.81 -15.69
C SER A 62 6.43 12.02 -16.83
N SER A 63 6.52 13.23 -17.38
CA SER A 63 7.47 13.56 -18.45
C SER A 63 8.92 13.45 -17.97
N HIS A 64 9.21 13.88 -16.73
CA HIS A 64 10.54 13.75 -16.14
C HIS A 64 10.93 12.28 -15.90
N VAL A 65 10.01 11.50 -15.33
CA VAL A 65 10.26 10.10 -14.97
C VAL A 65 10.36 9.18 -16.20
N LEU A 66 9.53 9.42 -17.23
CA LEU A 66 9.41 8.53 -18.38
C LEU A 66 10.15 9.01 -19.63
N GLY A 67 10.66 10.23 -19.64
CA GLY A 67 11.42 10.80 -20.76
C GLY A 67 10.61 10.99 -22.06
N SER A 68 9.28 10.88 -22.02
CA SER A 68 8.40 11.05 -23.18
C SER A 68 7.38 12.16 -22.95
N PRO A 69 7.24 13.13 -23.89
CA PRO A 69 6.16 14.11 -23.84
C PRO A 69 4.81 13.38 -23.93
N GLY A 70 3.92 13.59 -22.95
CA GLY A 70 2.57 12.99 -22.91
C GLY A 70 2.40 11.76 -22.01
N GLY A 71 3.27 11.60 -21.00
CA GLY A 71 3.45 10.37 -20.21
C GLY A 71 2.25 9.81 -19.43
N TYR A 72 1.14 10.55 -19.25
CA TYR A 72 -0.01 10.09 -18.47
C TYR A 72 -1.35 10.42 -19.14
N PRO A 73 -2.37 9.52 -19.20
CA PRO A 73 -2.46 8.14 -18.68
C PRO A 73 -1.91 7.07 -19.65
N VAL A 74 -1.17 7.46 -20.69
CA VAL A 74 -0.70 6.55 -21.74
C VAL A 74 0.25 5.47 -21.19
N TYR A 75 1.04 5.78 -20.15
CA TYR A 75 1.98 4.83 -19.57
C TYR A 75 1.31 3.67 -18.82
N LEU A 76 0.31 3.93 -17.98
CA LEU A 76 -0.45 2.89 -17.26
C LEU A 76 -1.12 1.90 -18.24
N LYS A 77 -1.69 2.41 -19.34
CA LYS A 77 -2.32 1.59 -20.39
C LYS A 77 -1.31 0.74 -21.18
N ARG A 78 -0.06 1.21 -21.31
CA ARG A 78 1.01 0.46 -21.99
C ARG A 78 1.63 -0.58 -21.04
N TRP A 79 1.77 -0.29 -19.76
CA TRP A 79 2.28 -1.22 -18.76
C TRP A 79 1.41 -2.46 -18.62
N THR A 80 0.09 -2.29 -18.49
CA THR A 80 -0.87 -3.42 -18.44
C THR A 80 -0.79 -4.32 -19.68
N ARG A 81 -0.28 -3.83 -20.81
CA ARG A 81 -0.08 -4.58 -22.05
C ARG A 81 1.33 -5.16 -22.23
N MET A 82 2.35 -4.57 -21.62
CA MET A 82 3.76 -4.88 -21.91
C MET A 82 4.38 -5.92 -20.96
N GLY A 83 3.62 -6.38 -19.96
CA GLY A 83 4.09 -7.32 -18.96
C GLY A 83 5.02 -6.66 -17.93
N GLN A 84 5.08 -7.24 -16.73
CA GLN A 84 5.77 -6.73 -15.53
C GLN A 84 7.31 -6.68 -15.65
N ALA A 85 7.88 -6.70 -16.86
CA ALA A 85 9.21 -7.24 -17.14
C ALA A 85 10.36 -6.21 -17.22
N ARG A 86 10.32 -5.08 -16.52
CA ARG A 86 11.55 -4.29 -16.33
C ARG A 86 11.78 -3.94 -14.86
N ASP A 87 13.00 -4.22 -14.42
CA ASP A 87 13.55 -3.75 -13.16
C ASP A 87 13.50 -2.21 -13.09
N GLY A 88 13.14 -1.66 -11.93
CA GLY A 88 13.08 -0.20 -11.68
C GLY A 88 11.80 0.53 -12.15
N ILE A 89 10.87 -0.14 -12.85
CA ILE A 89 9.59 0.49 -13.23
C ILE A 89 8.75 0.84 -12.00
N LEU A 90 8.70 -0.05 -11.00
CA LEU A 90 7.85 0.16 -9.83
C LEU A 90 8.26 1.39 -9.02
N GLU A 91 9.56 1.65 -8.94
CA GLU A 91 10.09 2.85 -8.28
C GLU A 91 9.70 4.11 -9.04
N SER A 92 9.74 4.06 -10.36
CA SER A 92 9.31 5.15 -11.24
C SER A 92 7.80 5.45 -11.09
N LEU A 93 6.97 4.44 -10.87
CA LEU A 93 5.53 4.62 -10.65
C LEU A 93 5.24 5.44 -9.39
N LEU A 94 6.02 5.27 -8.32
CA LEU A 94 5.86 6.05 -7.09
C LEU A 94 6.21 7.52 -7.24
N LEU A 95 6.90 7.91 -8.32
CA LEU A 95 7.26 9.31 -8.60
C LEU A 95 6.16 10.07 -9.36
N LEU A 96 5.10 9.39 -9.80
CA LEU A 96 4.03 10.00 -10.61
C LEU A 96 3.09 10.88 -9.78
N GLY A 97 3.06 10.73 -8.45
CA GLY A 97 2.13 11.45 -7.58
C GLY A 97 0.69 10.93 -7.61
N GLU A 98 0.43 9.83 -8.34
CA GLU A 98 -0.90 9.24 -8.58
C GLU A 98 -1.22 8.13 -7.58
N PRO A 99 -2.40 8.16 -6.93
CA PRO A 99 -2.85 7.05 -6.10
C PRO A 99 -2.91 5.72 -6.87
N GLU A 100 -3.36 5.73 -8.13
CA GLU A 100 -3.47 4.53 -8.97
C GLU A 100 -2.11 3.90 -9.27
N ALA A 101 -1.05 4.72 -9.37
CA ALA A 101 0.31 4.22 -9.56
C ALA A 101 0.80 3.50 -8.29
N VAL A 102 0.47 4.02 -7.10
CA VAL A 102 0.76 3.35 -5.82
C VAL A 102 0.01 2.02 -5.73
N VAL A 103 -1.27 1.99 -6.10
CA VAL A 103 -2.06 0.75 -6.14
C VAL A 103 -1.43 -0.28 -7.08
N ALA A 104 -0.94 0.13 -8.25
CA ALA A 104 -0.24 -0.76 -9.18
C ALA A 104 1.05 -1.32 -8.57
N VAL A 105 1.79 -0.53 -7.80
CA VAL A 105 3.02 -0.96 -7.12
C VAL A 105 2.74 -1.97 -6.03
N VAL A 106 1.78 -1.72 -5.14
CA VAL A 106 1.46 -2.64 -4.03
C VAL A 106 0.85 -3.97 -4.49
N ASN A 107 0.28 -4.01 -5.69
CA ASN A 107 -0.23 -5.23 -6.32
C ASN A 107 0.81 -5.93 -7.22
N ALA A 108 2.00 -5.37 -7.39
CA ALA A 108 3.04 -5.98 -8.19
C ALA A 108 3.64 -7.21 -7.48
N THR A 109 3.98 -8.23 -8.26
CA THR A 109 4.70 -9.40 -7.76
C THR A 109 6.15 -9.01 -7.49
N GLY A 110 6.70 -9.43 -6.35
CA GLY A 110 8.11 -9.15 -6.02
C GLY A 110 8.38 -7.73 -5.51
N ILE A 111 7.38 -7.03 -4.96
CA ILE A 111 7.63 -5.81 -4.19
C ILE A 111 8.58 -6.10 -3.02
N THR A 112 9.58 -5.24 -2.84
CA THR A 112 10.52 -5.32 -1.71
C THR A 112 9.98 -4.56 -0.51
N ASP A 113 10.47 -4.86 0.69
CA ASP A 113 10.12 -4.15 1.92
C ASP A 113 10.34 -2.63 1.81
N GLU A 114 11.46 -2.20 1.21
CA GLU A 114 11.75 -0.78 1.00
C GLU A 114 10.78 -0.12 0.01
N LEU A 115 10.34 -0.84 -1.03
CA LEU A 115 9.36 -0.32 -1.97
C LEU A 115 7.96 -0.24 -1.33
N ALA A 116 7.61 -1.21 -0.48
CA ALA A 116 6.40 -1.18 0.35
C ALA A 116 6.42 0.02 1.31
N ARG A 117 7.55 0.33 1.95
CA ARG A 117 7.71 1.51 2.80
C ARG A 117 7.45 2.82 2.05
N ARG A 118 7.99 2.96 0.83
CA ARG A 118 7.77 4.13 -0.04
C ARG A 118 6.31 4.25 -0.48
N ALA A 119 5.69 3.13 -0.86
CA ALA A 119 4.28 3.07 -1.25
C ALA A 119 3.36 3.43 -0.07
N TRP A 120 3.66 2.89 1.12
CA TRP A 120 2.95 3.20 2.36
C TRP A 120 3.06 4.67 2.73
N TRP A 121 4.24 5.28 2.62
CA TRP A 121 4.39 6.73 2.82
C TRP A 121 3.51 7.55 1.86
N ALA A 122 3.32 7.08 0.62
CA ALA A 122 2.53 7.78 -0.37
C ALA A 122 1.02 7.70 -0.11
N VAL A 123 0.49 6.49 0.15
CA VAL A 123 -0.94 6.24 0.36
C VAL A 123 -1.16 5.13 1.39
N GLN A 124 -1.69 5.51 2.56
CA GLN A 124 -2.00 4.60 3.67
C GLN A 124 -3.48 4.19 3.64
N THR A 125 -3.76 2.98 3.16
CA THR A 125 -5.11 2.40 3.15
C THR A 125 -5.07 0.94 3.57
N SER A 126 -6.19 0.44 4.10
CA SER A 126 -6.34 -0.98 4.46
C SER A 126 -6.15 -1.90 3.25
N ASP A 127 -6.67 -1.51 2.08
CA ASP A 127 -6.46 -2.26 0.85
C ASP A 127 -4.98 -2.37 0.46
N ASN A 128 -4.23 -1.28 0.54
CA ASN A 128 -2.80 -1.28 0.24
C ASN A 128 -2.03 -2.13 1.25
N ALA A 129 -2.34 -2.02 2.55
CA ALA A 129 -1.73 -2.86 3.58
C ALA A 129 -2.01 -4.35 3.33
N ARG A 130 -3.27 -4.72 3.01
CA ARG A 130 -3.65 -6.09 2.67
C ARG A 130 -2.99 -6.60 1.38
N CYS A 131 -2.69 -5.74 0.41
CA CYS A 131 -1.96 -6.14 -0.79
C CYS A 131 -0.47 -6.36 -0.50
N MET A 132 0.17 -5.46 0.24
CA MET A 132 1.59 -5.57 0.57
C MET A 132 1.88 -6.78 1.49
N LEU A 133 1.01 -7.08 2.46
CA LEU A 133 1.16 -8.23 3.36
C LEU A 133 0.95 -9.60 2.69
N GLN A 134 0.58 -9.66 1.40
CA GLN A 134 0.61 -10.91 0.63
C GLN A 134 2.02 -11.31 0.20
N GLN A 135 2.99 -10.40 0.33
CA GLN A 135 4.32 -10.55 -0.24
C GLN A 135 5.28 -10.92 0.89
N GLU A 136 5.89 -12.09 0.78
CA GLU A 136 6.79 -12.65 1.81
C GLU A 136 7.93 -11.68 2.17
N ALA A 137 8.47 -10.96 1.18
CA ALA A 137 9.52 -9.95 1.39
C ALA A 137 9.09 -8.81 2.32
N VAL A 138 7.80 -8.46 2.35
CA VAL A 138 7.23 -7.43 3.23
C VAL A 138 6.91 -8.01 4.60
N VAL A 139 6.33 -9.22 4.65
CA VAL A 139 6.02 -9.92 5.90
C VAL A 139 7.27 -10.13 6.74
N LYS A 140 8.38 -10.55 6.12
CA LYS A 140 9.69 -10.75 6.77
C LYS A 140 10.49 -9.46 6.98
N GLY A 141 9.99 -8.34 6.43
CA GLY A 141 10.64 -7.04 6.47
C GLY A 141 10.20 -6.19 7.67
N GLN A 142 10.62 -4.93 7.68
CA GLN A 142 10.24 -3.99 8.74
C GLN A 142 8.81 -3.49 8.57
N MET A 143 8.27 -3.51 7.35
CA MET A 143 6.90 -3.06 7.09
C MET A 143 5.86 -4.06 7.56
N GLY A 144 6.17 -5.36 7.65
CA GLY A 144 5.23 -6.38 8.09
C GLY A 144 4.48 -5.99 9.37
N PRO A 145 5.18 -5.77 10.49
CA PRO A 145 4.55 -5.39 11.76
C PRO A 145 3.78 -4.06 11.68
N VAL A 146 4.33 -3.06 10.99
CA VAL A 146 3.69 -1.74 10.82
C VAL A 146 2.33 -1.86 10.10
N LEU A 147 2.29 -2.66 9.04
CA LEU A 147 1.07 -2.88 8.28
C LEU A 147 0.07 -3.76 9.04
N ALA A 148 0.56 -4.73 9.81
CA ALA A 148 -0.28 -5.60 10.62
C ALA A 148 -0.96 -4.82 11.75
N GLU A 149 -0.19 -4.00 12.47
CA GLU A 149 -0.70 -3.10 13.52
C GLU A 149 -1.80 -2.18 12.96
N PHE A 150 -1.54 -1.53 11.82
CA PHE A 150 -2.55 -0.72 11.13
C PHE A 150 -3.83 -1.49 10.83
N LEU A 151 -3.73 -2.72 10.30
CA LEU A 151 -4.92 -3.52 9.98
C LEU A 151 -5.69 -3.95 11.22
N VAL A 152 -5.01 -4.25 12.33
CA VAL A 152 -5.64 -4.59 13.61
C VAL A 152 -6.40 -3.39 14.17
N GLU A 153 -5.80 -2.19 14.14
CA GLU A 153 -6.44 -0.95 14.56
C GLU A 153 -7.63 -0.58 13.67
N PHE A 154 -7.54 -0.86 12.37
CA PHE A 154 -8.59 -0.55 11.39
C PHE A 154 -9.75 -1.55 11.42
N LEU A 155 -9.52 -2.79 11.86
CA LEU A 155 -10.49 -3.89 11.85
C LEU A 155 -11.88 -3.57 12.45
N PRO A 156 -12.02 -2.78 13.54
CA PRO A 156 -13.32 -2.41 14.09
C PRO A 156 -14.18 -1.60 13.12
N PHE A 157 -13.56 -0.85 12.20
CA PHE A 157 -14.19 0.00 11.20
C PHE A 157 -14.46 -0.72 9.87
N GLU A 158 -13.95 -1.93 9.72
CA GLU A 158 -14.18 -2.74 8.52
C GLU A 158 -15.61 -3.28 8.51
N GLU A 159 -16.37 -2.98 7.45
CA GLU A 159 -17.77 -3.44 7.33
C GLU A 159 -17.89 -4.73 6.53
N GLU A 160 -17.07 -4.90 5.49
CA GLU A 160 -17.15 -6.02 4.57
C GLU A 160 -16.56 -7.30 5.20
N PRO A 161 -17.35 -8.38 5.37
CA PRO A 161 -16.86 -9.61 5.97
C PRO A 161 -15.64 -10.21 5.25
N ARG A 162 -15.57 -10.08 3.92
CA ARG A 162 -14.42 -10.58 3.14
C ARG A 162 -13.12 -9.87 3.52
N ASP A 163 -13.18 -8.57 3.75
CA ASP A 163 -12.02 -7.78 4.13
C ASP A 163 -11.61 -8.04 5.58
N GLN A 164 -12.58 -8.24 6.48
CA GLN A 164 -12.30 -8.70 7.85
C GLN A 164 -11.55 -10.04 7.85
N ILE A 165 -12.05 -11.04 7.10
CA ILE A 165 -11.41 -12.36 6.96
C ILE A 165 -9.98 -12.19 6.42
N ARG A 166 -9.83 -11.41 5.35
CA ARG A 166 -8.52 -11.20 4.69
C ARG A 166 -7.53 -10.51 5.63
N SER A 167 -7.95 -9.48 6.36
CA SER A 167 -7.11 -8.78 7.32
C SER A 167 -6.65 -9.72 8.43
N VAL A 168 -7.56 -10.46 9.08
CA VAL A 168 -7.20 -11.43 10.13
C VAL A 168 -6.24 -12.48 9.61
N ARG A 169 -6.51 -13.04 8.43
CA ARG A 169 -5.62 -14.04 7.84
C ARG A 169 -4.21 -13.50 7.61
N LEU A 170 -4.09 -12.24 7.18
CA LEU A 170 -2.80 -11.62 6.87
C LEU A 170 -2.02 -11.22 8.12
N VAL A 171 -2.68 -10.75 9.18
CA VAL A 171 -1.99 -10.32 10.41
C VAL A 171 -1.52 -11.50 11.27
N LEU A 172 -2.13 -12.69 11.11
CA LEU A 172 -1.73 -13.92 11.79
C LEU A 172 -0.57 -14.65 11.09
N GLN A 173 0.06 -14.05 10.09
CA GLN A 173 1.24 -14.62 9.44
C GLN A 173 2.48 -14.47 10.33
N GLU A 174 3.27 -15.55 10.44
CA GLU A 174 4.51 -15.59 11.23
C GLU A 174 4.34 -14.96 12.62
N ASN A 175 5.14 -13.95 12.95
CA ASN A 175 5.10 -13.23 14.23
C ASN A 175 4.74 -11.74 14.02
N LEU A 176 3.84 -11.46 13.07
CA LEU A 176 3.41 -10.08 12.78
C LEU A 176 2.60 -9.46 13.92
N VAL A 177 1.92 -10.28 14.71
CA VAL A 177 1.23 -9.91 15.94
C VAL A 177 1.72 -10.79 17.09
N ASP A 178 1.71 -10.24 18.31
CA ASP A 178 2.06 -11.01 19.50
C ASP A 178 0.87 -11.88 19.97
N ASP A 179 1.16 -12.80 20.90
CA ASP A 179 0.15 -13.71 21.44
C ASP A 179 -0.99 -12.95 22.15
N ALA A 180 -0.68 -11.82 22.79
CA ALA A 180 -1.67 -10.99 23.48
C ALA A 180 -2.67 -10.36 22.51
N GLU A 181 -2.21 -9.84 21.37
CA GLU A 181 -3.07 -9.28 20.34
C GLU A 181 -3.82 -10.38 19.57
N ARG A 182 -3.17 -11.54 19.36
CA ARG A 182 -3.82 -12.75 18.82
C ARG A 182 -5.01 -13.18 19.70
N GLU A 183 -4.85 -13.26 21.02
CA GLU A 183 -5.94 -13.58 21.95
C GLU A 183 -7.06 -12.53 21.91
N ARG A 184 -6.72 -11.23 21.88
CA ARG A 184 -7.71 -10.15 21.77
C ARG A 184 -8.52 -10.23 20.48
N LEU A 185 -7.87 -10.52 19.35
CA LEU A 185 -8.53 -10.70 18.07
C LEU A 185 -9.48 -11.91 18.08
N TRP A 186 -9.06 -12.99 18.72
CA TRP A 186 -9.89 -14.19 18.89
C TRP A 186 -11.14 -13.91 19.73
N GLU A 187 -10.99 -13.25 20.88
CA GLU A 187 -12.11 -12.87 21.74
C GLU A 187 -13.10 -11.93 21.03
N LYS A 188 -12.60 -10.95 20.27
CA LYS A 188 -13.44 -10.11 19.39
C LYS A 188 -14.21 -10.93 18.35
N GLY A 189 -13.61 -12.03 17.88
CA GLY A 189 -14.20 -12.95 16.91
C GLY A 189 -15.35 -13.80 17.43
N ARG A 190 -15.49 -13.99 18.76
CA ARG A 190 -16.61 -14.76 19.35
C ARG A 190 -17.98 -14.22 19.00
N HIS A 191 -18.07 -12.93 18.68
CA HIS A 191 -19.28 -12.25 18.26
C HIS A 191 -19.28 -11.87 16.77
N ARG A 192 -18.21 -12.18 16.04
CA ARG A 192 -18.00 -11.83 14.62
C ARG A 192 -17.43 -13.02 13.85
N ASN A 193 -18.32 -13.81 13.24
CA ASN A 193 -17.97 -15.02 12.50
C ASN A 193 -16.86 -14.82 11.45
N ALA A 194 -16.80 -13.65 10.81
CA ALA A 194 -15.78 -13.34 9.83
C ALA A 194 -14.35 -13.39 10.41
N LEU A 195 -14.15 -12.95 11.65
CA LEU A 195 -12.82 -13.01 12.27
C LEU A 195 -12.40 -14.46 12.54
N GLN A 196 -13.33 -15.29 13.04
CA GLN A 196 -13.08 -16.72 13.25
C GLN A 196 -12.73 -17.45 11.95
N VAL A 197 -13.41 -17.12 10.84
CA VAL A 197 -13.05 -17.66 9.52
C VAL A 197 -11.63 -17.24 9.11
N GLY A 198 -11.21 -16.01 9.44
CA GLY A 198 -9.83 -15.56 9.25
C GLY A 198 -8.81 -16.42 10.02
N PHE A 199 -9.09 -16.72 11.29
CA PHE A 199 -8.26 -17.64 12.10
C PHE A 199 -8.21 -19.04 11.49
N LEU A 200 -9.35 -19.60 11.08
CA LEU A 200 -9.41 -20.91 10.44
C LEU A 200 -8.61 -20.98 9.11
N GLN A 201 -8.48 -19.86 8.40
CA GLN A 201 -7.69 -19.81 7.17
C GLN A 201 -6.18 -19.64 7.42
N ALA A 202 -5.78 -19.03 8.54
CA ALA A 202 -4.37 -18.76 8.84
C ALA A 202 -3.74 -19.86 9.70
N VAL A 203 -4.42 -20.25 10.78
CA VAL A 203 -3.90 -21.11 11.85
C VAL A 203 -4.96 -22.15 12.29
N PRO A 204 -5.45 -23.01 11.37
CA PRO A 204 -6.51 -23.97 11.69
C PRO A 204 -6.15 -24.94 12.81
N ASP A 205 -4.87 -25.30 12.92
CA ASP A 205 -4.36 -26.27 13.89
C ASP A 205 -3.81 -25.62 15.18
N ASP A 206 -3.76 -24.29 15.24
CA ASP A 206 -3.24 -23.52 16.36
C ASP A 206 -4.23 -22.38 16.71
N LEU A 207 -5.45 -22.76 17.11
CA LEU A 207 -6.45 -21.80 17.59
C LEU A 207 -6.23 -21.53 19.09
N PRO A 208 -6.42 -20.28 19.58
CA PRO A 208 -6.19 -19.94 21.00
C PRO A 208 -6.98 -20.78 22.01
N ASP A 209 -8.22 -21.18 21.67
CA ASP A 209 -9.05 -22.06 22.50
C ASP A 209 -8.96 -23.52 22.03
N ALA A 210 -7.80 -24.15 22.18
CA ALA A 210 -7.62 -25.55 21.81
C ALA A 210 -8.49 -26.47 22.68
N LEU A 211 -9.55 -27.04 22.09
CA LEU A 211 -10.41 -28.04 22.72
C LEU A 211 -9.81 -29.45 22.56
N PRO A 212 -10.10 -30.38 23.49
CA PRO A 212 -9.66 -31.75 23.32
C PRO A 212 -10.24 -32.36 22.02
N PRO A 213 -9.47 -33.20 21.31
CA PRO A 213 -9.96 -33.88 20.11
C PRO A 213 -11.25 -34.65 20.37
N HIS A 214 -12.13 -34.72 19.37
CA HIS A 214 -13.36 -35.50 19.51
C HIS A 214 -13.02 -36.98 19.78
N PRO A 215 -13.68 -37.65 20.75
CA PRO A 215 -13.37 -39.05 21.10
C PRO A 215 -13.39 -40.04 19.93
N GLY A 216 -14.18 -39.74 18.89
CA GLY A 216 -14.28 -40.55 17.66
C GLY A 216 -13.12 -40.40 16.67
N ILE A 217 -12.12 -39.56 16.93
CA ILE A 217 -11.00 -39.33 15.98
C ILE A 217 -10.18 -40.60 15.71
N GLN A 218 -10.14 -41.54 16.66
CA GLN A 218 -9.49 -42.84 16.52
C GLN A 218 -10.15 -43.73 15.44
N GLN A 219 -11.46 -43.60 15.23
CA GLN A 219 -12.21 -44.40 14.25
C GLN A 219 -12.06 -43.91 12.81
N ALA A 220 -11.56 -42.68 12.61
CA ALA A 220 -11.33 -42.09 11.29
C ALA A 220 -9.88 -42.24 10.81
N GLN A 221 -8.98 -42.71 11.67
CA GLN A 221 -7.55 -42.92 11.37
C GLN A 221 -7.22 -44.38 11.01
N GLU A 222 -8.19 -45.29 11.09
CA GLU A 222 -8.16 -46.67 10.56
C GLU A 222 -8.69 -46.71 9.11
#